data_AF-A0A2V6QGH5-F1
#
_entry.id   AF-A0A2V6QGH5-F1
#
_cell.length_a   1.000
_cell.length_b   1.000
_cell.length_c   1.000
_cell.angle_alpha   90.00
_cell.angle_beta   90.00
_cell.angle_gamma   90.00
#
_symmetry.space_group_name_H-M   'P 1'
#
loop_
_entity.id
_entity.type
_entity.pdbx_description
1 polymer ?
#
loop_
_entity_poly.entity_id
_entity_poly.type
_entity_poly.pdbx_seq_one_letter_code
_entity_poly.pdbx_strand_id
1 'polypeptide(L)' 'MAAMADTWELLQMRGLAAVDERAAEFTGTLVIHKVGSTEPVESITVRVKRSMLTELHETVGRLLTRSTGLKKK' A
#
# COMPACT_ATOMS: atom_id res chain seq x y z
N MET A 1 -15.04 13.00 -18.35
CA MET A 1 -13.73 12.67 -17.73
C MET A 1 -13.57 13.27 -16.31
N ALA A 2 -14.64 13.55 -15.56
CA ALA A 2 -14.53 14.17 -14.23
C ALA A 2 -14.20 13.19 -13.08
N ALA A 3 -14.20 11.88 -13.32
CA ALA A 3 -14.00 10.87 -12.27
C ALA A 3 -12.53 10.56 -11.95
N MET A 4 -11.57 10.96 -12.79
CA MET A 4 -10.13 10.78 -12.49
C MET A 4 -9.59 11.82 -11.48
N ALA A 5 -10.33 12.90 -11.24
CA ALA A 5 -9.86 14.03 -10.45
C ALA A 5 -9.69 13.74 -8.95
N ASP A 6 -10.13 12.58 -8.45
CA ASP A 6 -9.99 12.19 -7.03
C ASP A 6 -9.28 10.84 -6.85
N THR A 7 -8.68 10.30 -7.92
CA THR A 7 -7.96 9.03 -7.86
C THR A 7 -6.50 9.26 -7.49
N TRP A 8 -6.02 8.53 -6.49
CA TRP A 8 -4.62 8.52 -6.08
C TRP A 8 -3.97 7.20 -6.47
N GLU A 9 -2.73 7.27 -6.91
CA GLU A 9 -1.87 6.13 -7.20
C GLU A 9 -0.94 5.90 -6.01
N LEU A 10 -0.93 4.66 -5.50
CA LEU A 10 0.08 4.22 -4.54
C LEU A 10 1.31 3.76 -5.31
N LEU A 11 2.38 4.54 -5.24
CA LEU A 11 3.60 4.27 -5.99
C LEU A 11 4.51 3.33 -5.20
N GLN A 12 4.72 3.60 -3.92
CA GLN A 12 5.67 2.84 -3.09
C GLN A 12 5.25 2.85 -1.61
N MET A 13 5.59 1.76 -0.90
CA MET A 13 5.61 1.72 0.55
C MET A 13 7.06 1.54 1.00
N ARG A 14 7.57 2.49 1.80
CA ARG A 14 8.97 2.54 2.24
C ARG A 14 9.07 2.42 3.75
N GLY A 15 10.09 1.69 4.20
CA GLY A 15 10.51 1.69 5.60
C GLY A 15 9.45 1.24 6.60
N LEU A 16 8.54 0.34 6.19
CA LEU A 16 7.58 -0.25 7.12
C LEU A 16 8.34 -1.10 8.15
N ALA A 17 8.45 -0.59 9.37
CA ALA A 17 9.23 -1.19 10.43
C ALA A 17 8.42 -1.30 11.73
N ALA A 18 8.71 -2.34 12.50
CA ALA A 18 8.28 -2.49 13.87
C ALA A 18 9.42 -2.08 14.82
N VAL A 19 9.05 -1.68 16.02
CA VAL A 19 10.01 -1.42 17.10
C VAL A 19 10.55 -2.72 17.74
N ASP A 20 9.78 -3.81 17.67
CA ASP A 20 10.14 -5.16 18.13
C ASP A 20 9.20 -6.26 17.57
N GLU A 21 9.50 -7.53 17.82
CA GLU A 21 8.74 -8.69 17.30
C GLU A 21 7.28 -8.75 17.79
N ARG A 22 6.96 -8.17 18.94
CA ARG A 22 5.63 -8.12 19.57
C ARG A 22 4.88 -6.82 19.28
N ALA A 23 5.46 -5.91 18.50
CA ALA A 23 4.87 -4.61 18.20
C ALA A 23 3.44 -4.72 17.65
N ALA A 24 2.50 -4.01 18.27
CA ALA A 24 1.12 -3.95 17.78
C ALA A 24 0.95 -2.97 16.61
N GLU A 25 1.92 -2.06 16.42
CA GLU A 25 1.90 -0.99 15.44
C GLU A 25 3.24 -0.88 14.72
N PHE A 26 3.18 -0.50 13.45
CA PHE A 26 4.29 -0.36 12.53
C PHE A 26 4.26 1.04 11.96
N THR A 27 5.42 1.65 11.73
CA THR A 27 5.52 2.97 11.10
C THR A 27 6.24 2.84 9.77
N GLY A 28 5.81 3.61 8.77
CA GLY A 28 6.45 3.67 7.47
C GLY A 28 6.00 4.90 6.70
N THR A 29 6.34 4.94 5.41
CA THR A 29 5.95 6.02 4.51
C THR A 29 5.27 5.45 3.27
N LEU A 30 4.11 5.98 2.93
CA LEU A 30 3.47 5.76 1.64
C LEU A 30 3.82 6.90 0.71
N VAL A 31 4.24 6.54 -0.50
CA VAL A 31 4.51 7.47 -1.58
C VAL A 31 3.31 7.39 -2.52
N ILE A 32 2.55 8.48 -2.61
CA ILE A 32 1.33 8.55 -3.39
C ILE A 32 1.38 9.72 -4.37
N HIS A 33 0.62 9.61 -5.45
CA HIS A 33 0.51 10.68 -6.42
C HIS A 33 -0.91 10.77 -6.96
N LYS A 34 -1.42 11.99 -7.10
CA LYS A 34 -2.74 12.20 -7.67
C LYS A 34 -2.70 11.95 -9.18
N VAL A 35 -3.57 11.07 -9.67
CA VAL A 35 -3.53 10.64 -11.08
C VAL A 35 -3.74 11.83 -12.01
N GLY A 36 -2.79 12.04 -12.92
CA GLY A 36 -2.82 13.14 -13.90
C GLY A 36 -2.42 14.50 -13.35
N SER A 37 -1.95 14.58 -12.09
CA SER A 37 -1.42 15.82 -11.52
C SER A 37 -0.01 16.09 -12.05
N THR A 38 0.29 17.37 -12.29
CA THR A 38 1.67 17.83 -12.54
C THR A 38 2.40 18.20 -11.25
N GLU A 39 1.72 18.11 -10.11
CA GLU A 39 2.30 18.38 -8.80
C GLU A 39 3.27 17.27 -8.36
N PRO A 40 4.24 17.57 -7.48
CA PRO A 40 5.18 16.58 -7.00
C PRO A 40 4.52 15.39 -6.30
N VAL A 41 5.22 14.26 -6.29
CA VAL A 41 4.83 13.07 -5.53
C VAL A 41 4.79 13.38 -4.04
N GLU A 42 3.71 12.96 -3.37
CA GLU A 42 3.52 13.16 -1.94
C GLU A 42 4.04 11.95 -1.15
N SER A 43 4.62 12.22 0.02
CA SER A 43 5.08 11.20 0.96
C SER A 43 4.38 11.38 2.29
N ILE A 44 3.60 10.38 2.70
CA ILE A 44 2.80 10.42 3.93
C ILE A 44 3.35 9.39 4.92
N THR A 45 3.69 9.84 6.12
CA THR A 45 4.00 8.93 7.23
C THR A 45 2.73 8.24 7.70
N VAL A 46 2.78 6.91 7.76
CA VAL A 46 1.66 6.08 8.19
C VAL A 46 2.01 5.29 9.43
N ARG A 47 0.99 5.05 10.25
CA ARG A 47 1.02 4.07 11.33
C ARG A 47 0.00 2.99 11.02
N VAL A 48 0.44 1.73 11.04
CA VAL A 48 -0.35 0.58 10.64
C VAL A 48 -0.42 -0.41 11.78
N LYS A 49 -1.63 -0.83 12.14
CA LYS A 49 -1.84 -1.89 13.15
C LYS A 49 -1.47 -3.24 12.57
N ARG A 50 -0.97 -4.16 13.42
CA ARG A 50 -0.66 -5.53 13.03
C ARG A 50 -1.83 -6.25 12.35
N SER A 51 -3.04 -6.09 12.89
CA SER A 51 -4.26 -6.68 12.33
C SER A 51 -4.51 -6.24 10.88
N MET A 52 -4.23 -4.99 10.57
CA MET A 52 -4.36 -4.44 9.21
C MET A 52 -3.33 -5.05 8.26
N LEU A 53 -2.10 -5.31 8.72
CA LEU A 53 -1.09 -6.00 7.89
C LEU A 53 -1.50 -7.44 7.58
N THR A 54 -2.09 -8.16 8.54
CA THR A 54 -2.63 -9.50 8.30
C THR A 54 -3.75 -9.48 7.26
N GLU A 55 -4.71 -8.56 7.41
CA GLU A 55 -5.82 -8.40 6.47
C GLU A 55 -5.34 -8.03 5.06
N LEU A 56 -4.37 -7.11 4.97
CA LEU A 56 -3.74 -6.72 3.71
C LEU A 56 -3.01 -7.90 3.06
N HIS A 57 -2.23 -8.67 3.82
CA HIS A 57 -1.52 -9.84 3.30
C HIS A 57 -2.48 -10.84 2.65
N GLU A 58 -3.56 -11.17 3.34
CA GLU A 58 -4.57 -12.09 2.82
C GLU A 58 -5.27 -11.54 1.57
N THR A 59 -5.69 -10.27 1.62
CA THR A 59 -6.48 -9.65 0.55
C THR A 59 -5.64 -9.46 -0.70
N VAL A 60 -4.45 -8.86 -0.57
CA VAL A 60 -3.53 -8.63 -1.68
C VAL A 60 -2.97 -9.95 -2.20
N GLY A 61 -2.64 -10.91 -1.33
CA GLY A 61 -2.17 -12.23 -1.74
C GLY A 61 -3.19 -12.97 -2.61
N ARG A 62 -4.48 -12.97 -2.23
CA ARG A 62 -5.57 -13.54 -3.04
C ARG A 62 -5.74 -12.80 -4.37
N LEU A 63 -5.71 -11.47 -4.34
CA LEU A 63 -5.85 -10.64 -5.55
C LEU A 63 -4.69 -10.89 -6.53
N LEU A 64 -3.45 -10.85 -6.06
CA LEU A 64 -2.25 -11.11 -6.86
C LEU A 64 -2.25 -12.51 -7.47
N THR A 65 -2.66 -13.52 -6.70
CA THR A 65 -2.77 -14.89 -7.18
C THR A 65 -3.73 -14.98 -8.38
N ARG A 66 -4.87 -14.27 -8.31
CA ARG A 66 -5.84 -14.22 -9.40
C ARG A 66 -5.36 -13.38 -10.58
N SER A 67 -4.71 -12.25 -10.33
CA SER A 67 -4.30 -11.31 -11.38
C SER A 67 -3.08 -11.77 -12.16
N THR A 68 -2.15 -12.45 -11.51
CA THR A 68 -0.97 -13.03 -12.16
C THR A 68 -1.26 -14.39 -12.78
N GLY A 69 -2.46 -14.94 -12.51
CA GLY A 69 -2.96 -16.20 -13.02
C GLY A 69 -1.88 -17.24 -12.97
N LEU A 70 -1.50 -17.70 -11.76
CA LEU A 70 -0.50 -18.74 -11.58
C LEU A 70 -0.70 -19.83 -12.66
N LYS A 71 0.12 -19.77 -13.71
CA LYS A 71 0.45 -20.93 -14.53
C LYS A 71 1.13 -21.85 -13.53
N LYS A 72 0.33 -22.64 -12.82
CA LYS A 72 0.83 -23.79 -12.06
C LYS A 72 1.75 -24.53 -13.01
N LYS A 73 3.05 -24.56 -12.68
CA LYS A 73 3.91 -25.64 -13.14
C LYS A 73 3.38 -26.94 -12.55
#